data_AF-A0A945Z1R6-F1
#
_entry.id   AF-A0A945Z1R6-F1
#
_cell.length_a   1.000
_cell.length_b   1.000
_cell.length_c   1.000
_cell.angle_alpha   90.00
_cell.angle_beta   90.00
_cell.angle_gamma   90.00
#
_symmetry.space_group_name_H-M   'P 1'
#
loop_
_entity.id
_entity.type
_entity.pdbx_description
1 polymer ?
#
loop_
_entity_poly.entity_id
_entity_poly.type
_entity_poly.pdbx_seq_one_letter_code
_entity_poly.pdbx_strand_id
1 'polypeptide(L)'
;SAAHFAIDDVSYNAGAFPMDRHLIQIKDEASKLRRISTLEKEVGIEHVAFDFWKHGEYTDLLTGYKRTEGDIVEDACDHGDHPCFGEEH
;
A
#
# COMPACT_ATOMS: atom_id res chain seq x y z
N SER A 1 -15.13 18.60 -0.85
CA SER A 1 -15.86 18.93 -2.09
C SER A 1 -17.38 18.88 -1.93
N ALA A 2 -17.97 17.71 -1.65
CA ALA A 2 -19.43 17.57 -1.52
C ALA A 2 -20.01 18.37 -0.34
N ALA A 3 -19.31 18.38 0.80
CA ALA A 3 -19.67 19.16 1.98
C ALA A 3 -19.65 20.70 1.75
N HIS A 4 -19.04 21.17 0.67
CA HIS A 4 -18.93 22.60 0.33
C HIS A 4 -19.59 22.95 -1.02
N PHE A 5 -20.45 22.07 -1.55
CA PHE A 5 -21.21 22.28 -2.79
C PHE A 5 -20.35 22.63 -4.03
N ALA A 6 -19.07 22.27 -4.03
CA ALA A 6 -18.19 22.43 -5.17
C ALA A 6 -18.44 21.32 -6.20
N ILE A 7 -19.42 21.53 -7.09
CA ILE A 7 -19.95 20.52 -8.02
C ILE A 7 -18.86 19.94 -8.93
N ASP A 8 -17.97 20.80 -9.45
CA ASP A 8 -16.85 20.37 -10.30
C ASP A 8 -15.81 19.55 -9.53
N ASP A 9 -15.59 19.85 -8.25
CA ASP A 9 -14.64 19.13 -7.41
C ASP A 9 -15.19 17.78 -6.94
N VAL A 10 -16.50 17.63 -6.85
CA VAL A 10 -17.15 16.34 -6.54
C VAL A 10 -17.03 15.35 -7.69
N SER A 11 -16.96 15.85 -8.92
CA SER A 11 -16.96 15.03 -10.13
C SER A 11 -15.58 15.01 -10.80
N TYR A 12 -15.16 16.11 -11.41
CA TYR A 12 -14.03 16.17 -12.34
C TYR A 12 -12.66 16.38 -11.68
N ASN A 13 -12.55 17.29 -10.70
CA ASN A 13 -11.23 17.76 -10.26
C ASN A 13 -10.62 16.90 -9.15
N ALA A 14 -11.40 16.58 -8.11
CA ALA A 14 -10.87 15.92 -6.91
C ALA A 14 -11.76 14.78 -6.36
N GLY A 15 -12.86 14.47 -7.05
CA GLY A 15 -13.87 13.52 -6.59
C GLY A 15 -13.94 12.26 -7.45
N ALA A 16 -15.12 11.99 -8.01
CA ALA A 16 -15.45 10.71 -8.64
C ALA A 16 -14.49 10.32 -9.78
N PHE A 17 -14.24 11.20 -10.76
CA PHE A 17 -13.46 10.84 -11.93
C PHE A 17 -11.95 10.65 -11.66
N PRO A 18 -11.30 11.43 -10.77
CA PRO A 18 -9.98 11.07 -10.27
C PRO A 18 -9.92 9.69 -9.62
N MET A 19 -10.93 9.32 -8.81
CA MET A 19 -11.00 7.99 -8.21
C MET A 19 -11.20 6.90 -9.27
N ASP A 20 -12.03 7.13 -10.28
CA ASP A 20 -12.21 6.19 -11.40
C ASP A 20 -10.92 5.97 -12.18
N ARG A 21 -10.15 7.05 -12.42
CA ARG A 21 -8.81 6.94 -13.03
C ARG A 21 -7.86 6.11 -12.17
N HIS A 22 -7.89 6.30 -10.85
CA HIS A 22 -7.08 5.50 -9.94
C HIS A 22 -7.50 4.02 -9.93
N LEU A 23 -8.81 3.74 -9.99
CA LEU A 23 -9.31 2.38 -10.10
C LEU A 23 -8.84 1.67 -11.38
N ILE A 24 -8.79 2.40 -12.51
CA ILE A 24 -8.23 1.88 -13.76
C ILE A 24 -6.76 1.53 -13.57
N GLN A 25 -5.96 2.41 -12.95
CA GLN A 25 -4.54 2.14 -12.67
C GLN A 25 -4.34 0.91 -11.79
N ILE A 26 -5.13 0.76 -10.72
CA ILE A 26 -5.08 -0.42 -9.84
C ILE A 26 -5.35 -1.71 -10.63
N LYS A 27 -6.39 -1.69 -11.49
CA LYS A 27 -6.74 -2.86 -12.33
C LYS A 27 -5.66 -3.18 -13.36
N ASP A 28 -5.02 -2.17 -13.92
CA ASP A 28 -3.93 -2.34 -14.89
C ASP A 28 -2.70 -2.98 -14.23
N GLU A 29 -2.24 -2.46 -13.09
CA GLU A 29 -1.12 -3.06 -12.34
C GLU A 29 -1.46 -4.48 -11.87
N ALA A 30 -2.68 -4.74 -11.41
CA ALA A 30 -3.12 -6.09 -11.04
C ALA A 30 -3.10 -7.06 -12.25
N SER A 31 -3.51 -6.59 -13.44
CA SER A 31 -3.47 -7.38 -14.67
C SER A 31 -2.03 -7.72 -15.07
N LYS A 32 -1.13 -6.73 -15.00
CA LYS A 32 0.31 -6.90 -15.27
C LYS A 32 0.95 -7.92 -14.32
N LEU A 33 0.72 -7.80 -13.01
CA LEU A 33 1.24 -8.74 -12.01
C LEU A 33 0.78 -10.17 -12.28
N ARG A 34 -0.51 -10.36 -12.59
CA ARG A 34 -1.05 -11.69 -12.94
C ARG A 34 -0.40 -12.27 -14.20
N ARG A 35 -0.23 -11.46 -15.24
CA ARG A 35 0.38 -11.91 -16.50
C ARG A 35 1.84 -12.34 -16.31
N ILE A 36 2.62 -11.56 -15.57
CA ILE A 36 4.02 -11.90 -15.28
C ILE A 36 4.09 -13.20 -14.47
N SER A 37 3.30 -13.30 -13.40
CA SER A 37 3.26 -14.51 -12.55
C SER A 37 2.86 -15.77 -13.34
N THR A 38 1.89 -15.68 -14.25
CA THR A 38 1.51 -16.80 -15.12
C THR A 38 2.68 -17.23 -16.02
N LEU A 39 3.35 -16.27 -16.67
CA LEU A 39 4.48 -16.56 -17.55
C LEU A 39 5.63 -17.20 -16.80
N GLU A 40 6.01 -16.66 -15.64
CA GLU A 40 7.08 -17.21 -14.78
C GLU A 40 6.78 -18.65 -14.39
N LYS A 41 5.53 -18.93 -14.01
CA LYS A 41 5.08 -20.29 -13.69
C LYS A 41 5.16 -21.25 -14.89
N GLU A 42 4.78 -20.80 -16.08
CA GLU A 42 4.81 -21.62 -17.30
C GLU A 42 6.24 -22.03 -17.71
N VAL A 43 7.22 -21.15 -17.51
CA VAL A 43 8.62 -21.42 -17.84
C VAL A 43 9.45 -21.93 -16.65
N GLY A 44 8.83 -22.13 -15.49
CA GLY A 44 9.50 -22.65 -14.29
C GLY A 44 10.47 -21.68 -13.62
N ILE A 45 10.25 -20.37 -13.75
CA ILE A 45 11.01 -19.33 -13.05
C ILE A 45 10.44 -19.17 -11.63
N GLU A 46 11.31 -19.23 -10.63
CA GLU A 46 11.00 -18.82 -9.26
C GLU A 46 11.27 -17.31 -9.13
N HIS A 47 10.20 -16.51 -9.07
CA HIS A 47 10.34 -15.07 -8.94
C HIS A 47 10.87 -14.67 -7.58
N VAL A 48 11.89 -13.81 -7.57
CA VAL A 48 12.38 -13.13 -6.37
C VAL A 48 12.28 -11.64 -6.61
N ALA A 49 11.58 -10.93 -5.71
CA ALA A 49 11.46 -9.48 -5.80
C ALA A 49 12.85 -8.81 -5.68
N PHE A 50 13.04 -7.71 -6.40
CA PHE A 50 14.31 -6.97 -6.35
C PHE A 50 14.60 -6.41 -4.95
N ASP A 51 15.89 -6.35 -4.61
CA ASP A 51 16.35 -5.91 -3.29
C ASP A 51 15.98 -4.46 -2.96
N PHE A 52 15.84 -3.59 -3.97
CA PHE A 52 15.47 -2.18 -3.76
C PHE A 52 14.07 -2.00 -3.14
N TRP A 53 13.21 -3.03 -3.20
CA TRP A 53 11.92 -3.01 -2.50
C TRP A 53 12.10 -3.04 -0.98
N LYS A 54 13.23 -3.56 -0.52
CA LYS A 54 13.57 -3.73 0.89
C LYS A 54 14.65 -2.74 1.34
N HIS A 55 15.75 -2.64 0.61
CA HIS A 55 16.94 -1.89 1.00
C HIS A 55 17.26 -0.73 0.06
N GLY A 56 17.91 0.30 0.57
CA GLY A 56 18.19 1.54 -0.16
C GLY A 56 18.36 2.75 0.76
N GLU A 57 18.99 3.81 0.25
CA GLU A 57 19.36 5.00 1.06
C GLU A 57 18.20 5.56 1.89
N TYR A 58 16.99 5.61 1.30
CA TYR A 58 15.81 6.06 2.01
C TYR A 58 15.12 4.94 2.82
N THR A 59 14.96 3.76 2.24
CA THR A 59 14.19 2.66 2.85
C THR A 59 14.87 2.09 4.10
N ASP A 60 16.20 2.11 4.17
CA ASP A 60 16.96 1.67 5.34
C ASP A 60 16.82 2.61 6.55
N LEU A 61 16.33 3.84 6.35
CA LEU A 61 16.08 4.80 7.43
C LEU A 61 14.73 4.56 8.13
N LEU A 62 13.83 3.78 7.53
CA LEU A 62 12.48 3.54 8.05
C LEU A 62 12.52 2.92 9.45
N THR A 63 11.69 3.42 10.35
CA THR A 63 11.66 3.01 11.76
C THR A 63 11.24 1.55 11.96
N GLY A 64 10.58 0.95 10.97
CA GLY A 64 10.25 -0.48 10.95
C GLY A 64 11.45 -1.39 11.17
N TYR A 65 12.63 -1.03 10.64
CA TYR A 65 13.87 -1.80 10.82
C TYR A 65 14.48 -1.71 12.23
N LYS A 66 14.07 -0.72 13.01
CA LYS A 66 14.61 -0.43 14.34
C LYS A 66 13.72 -0.93 15.47
N ARG A 67 12.60 -1.59 15.12
CA ARG A 67 11.64 -2.10 16.09
C ARG A 67 12.24 -3.24 16.90
N THR A 68 11.95 -3.28 18.19
CA THR A 68 12.38 -4.34 19.11
C THR A 68 11.20 -4.81 19.97
N GLU A 69 11.23 -6.06 20.44
CA GLU A 69 10.21 -6.57 21.37
C GLU A 69 10.11 -5.67 22.61
N GLY A 70 8.88 -5.29 22.99
CA GLY A 70 8.61 -4.40 24.12
C GLY A 70 8.79 -2.90 23.86
N ASP A 71 9.08 -2.48 22.63
CA ASP A 71 9.17 -1.05 22.25
C ASP A 71 7.81 -0.37 21.99
N ILE A 72 6.73 -1.13 22.15
CA ILE A 72 5.35 -0.71 21.99
C ILE A 72 4.88 -0.13 23.31
N VAL A 73 4.54 1.15 23.30
CA VAL A 73 3.83 1.78 24.42
C VAL A 73 2.35 1.71 24.07
N GLU A 74 1.68 0.64 24.50
CA GLU A 74 0.24 0.37 24.21
C GLU A 74 -0.66 1.57 24.57
N ASP A 75 -0.30 2.32 25.60
CA ASP A 75 -1.06 3.51 26.03
C ASP A 75 -0.92 4.72 25.07
N ALA A 76 0.15 4.74 24.27
CA ALA A 76 0.48 5.80 23.31
C ALA A 76 0.31 5.34 21.85
N CYS A 77 -0.18 4.12 21.67
CA CYS A 77 -0.41 3.48 20.41
C CYS A 77 -1.66 4.05 19.71
N ASP A 78 -1.46 5.02 18.81
CA ASP A 78 -2.52 5.59 17.98
C ASP A 78 -2.68 4.77 16.68
N HIS A 79 -3.61 3.81 16.69
CA HIS A 79 -3.77 2.82 15.61
C HIS A 79 -5.08 2.96 14.86
N GLY A 80 -5.93 3.92 15.26
CA GLY A 80 -7.34 3.90 14.89
C GLY A 80 -7.97 2.55 15.23
N ASP A 81 -8.55 1.89 14.24
CA ASP A 81 -9.26 0.60 14.39
C ASP A 81 -8.35 -0.63 14.22
N HIS A 82 -7.03 -0.46 14.15
CA HIS A 82 -6.08 -1.57 13.99
C HIS A 82 -5.52 -2.00 15.36
N PRO A 83 -5.34 -3.31 15.60
CA PRO A 83 -4.77 -3.79 16.85
C PRO A 83 -3.31 -3.36 17.00
N CYS A 84 -2.85 -3.28 18.25
CA CYS A 84 -1.43 -3.10 18.52
C CYS A 84 -0.66 -4.32 17.99
N PHE A 85 0.53 -4.11 17.43
CA PHE A 85 1.39 -5.22 17.03
C PHE A 85 1.71 -6.08 18.26
N GLY A 86 1.10 -7.26 18.41
CA GLY A 86 1.28 -8.13 19.58
C GLY A 86 0.01 -8.40 20.38
N GLU A 87 -1.10 -7.71 20.09
CA GLU A 87 -2.42 -8.17 20.53
C GLU A 87 -2.83 -9.38 19.67
N GLU A 88 -2.80 -10.57 20.27
CA GLU A 88 -3.46 -11.75 19.69
C GLU A 88 -4.99 -11.55 19.75
N HIS A 89 -5.67 -11.91 18.65
CA HIS A 89 -7.13 -11.97 18.56
C HIS A 89 -7.75 -13.01 19.52
#